data_AF-A0A960JXV6-F1
#
_entry.id   AF-A0A960JXV6-F1
#
_cell.length_a   1.000
_cell.length_b   1.000
_cell.length_c   1.000
_cell.angle_alpha   90.00
_cell.angle_beta   90.00
_cell.angle_gamma   90.00
#
_symmetry.space_group_name_H-M   'P 1'
#
loop_
_entity.id
_entity.type
_entity.pdbx_description
1 polymer ?
#
loop_
_entity_poly.entity_id
_entity_poly.type
_entity_poly.pdbx_seq_one_letter_code
_entity_poly.pdbx_strand_id
1 'polypeptide(L)' 'MALDPAIKKNWIEIQKRHDYPVNAIGVRIDPKDEMTLRVWRDEGIDAHVKGK' A
#
# COMPACT_ATOMS: atom_id res chain seq x y z
N MET A 1 3.68 6.87 13.15
CA MET A 1 5.06 7.07 12.62
C MET A 1 4.90 7.47 11.17
N ALA A 2 5.53 8.56 10.73
CA ALA A 2 5.50 8.90 9.31
C ALA A 2 6.32 7.87 8.54
N LEU A 3 5.75 7.32 7.46
CA LEU A 3 6.50 6.43 6.57
C LEU A 3 7.62 7.23 5.88
N ASP A 4 8.78 6.60 5.67
CA ASP A 4 9.84 7.24 4.89
C ASP A 4 9.31 7.62 3.48
N PRO A 5 9.52 8.86 2.99
CA PRO A 5 8.98 9.31 1.72
C PRO A 5 9.42 8.47 0.51
N ALA A 6 10.63 7.90 0.53
CA ALA A 6 11.12 7.04 -0.54
C ALA A 6 10.39 5.69 -0.53
N ILE A 7 10.15 5.12 0.65
CA ILE A 7 9.34 3.90 0.80
C ILE A 7 7.92 4.15 0.31
N LYS A 8 7.30 5.28 0.68
CA LYS A 8 5.94 5.64 0.26
C LYS A 8 5.85 5.74 -1.26
N LYS A 9 6.79 6.46 -1.89
CA LYS A 9 6.84 6.59 -3.35
C LYS A 9 6.96 5.24 -4.03
N ASN A 10 7.86 4.38 -3.56
CA ASN A 10 8.05 3.04 -4.13
C ASN A 10 6.79 2.17 -3.95
N TRP A 11 6.18 2.21 -2.76
CA TRP A 11 4.96 1.46 -2.46
C TRP A 11 3.80 1.89 -3.37
N ILE A 12 3.63 3.19 -3.62
CA ILE A 12 2.61 3.69 -4.58
C ILE A 12 2.86 3.13 -5.99
N GLU A 13 4.11 3.15 -6.46
CA GLU A 13 4.45 2.62 -7.79
C GLU A 13 4.19 1.12 -7.92
N ILE A 14 4.37 0.38 -6.84
CA ILE A 14 4.00 -1.02 -6.75
C ILE A 14 2.47 -1.15 -6.75
N GLN A 15 1.74 -0.43 -5.90
CA GLN A 15 0.29 -0.51 -5.78
C GLN A 15 -0.43 -0.25 -7.10
N LYS A 16 0.03 0.72 -7.91
CA LYS A 16 -0.54 1.03 -9.23
C LYS A 16 -0.57 -0.16 -10.19
N ARG A 17 0.27 -1.17 -9.97
CA ARG A 17 0.34 -2.38 -10.80
C ARG A 17 -0.68 -3.45 -10.39
N HIS A 18 -1.28 -3.30 -9.22
CA HIS A 18 -2.17 -4.29 -8.60
C HIS A 18 -3.56 -3.71 -8.33
N ASP A 19 -4.60 -4.51 -8.58
CA ASP A 19 -6.00 -4.23 -8.27
C ASP A 19 -6.40 -4.61 -6.82
N TYR A 20 -5.44 -5.12 -6.04
CA TYR A 20 -5.62 -5.53 -4.66
C TYR A 20 -4.59 -4.85 -3.74
N PRO A 21 -4.85 -4.80 -2.41
CA PRO A 21 -3.91 -4.22 -1.46
C PRO A 21 -2.59 -5.02 -1.44
N VAL A 22 -1.48 -4.32 -1.65
CA VAL A 22 -0.12 -4.87 -1.53
C VAL A 22 0.67 -4.08 -0.49
N ASN A 23 1.63 -4.72 0.17
CA ASN A 23 2.55 -4.07 1.08
C ASN A 23 3.72 -3.38 0.34
N ALA A 24 4.63 -2.73 1.08
CA ALA A 24 5.73 -1.96 0.52
C ALA A 24 6.73 -2.75 -0.35
N ILE A 25 6.65 -4.08 -0.34
CA ILE A 25 7.49 -4.99 -1.14
C ILE A 25 6.69 -5.70 -2.25
N GLY A 26 5.40 -5.37 -2.43
CA GLY A 26 4.55 -5.94 -3.50
C GLY A 26 3.90 -7.28 -3.19
N VAL A 27 3.93 -7.71 -1.93
CA VAL A 27 3.18 -8.89 -1.49
C VAL A 27 1.77 -8.47 -1.12
N ARG A 28 0.76 -9.26 -1.54
CA ARG A 28 -0.64 -9.01 -1.17
C ARG A 28 -0.78 -8.95 0.35
N ILE A 29 -1.41 -7.89 0.86
CA ILE A 29 -1.67 -7.76 2.29
C ILE A 29 -2.75 -8.77 2.67
N ASP A 30 -2.46 -9.59 3.68
CA ASP A 30 -3.46 -10.51 4.23
C ASP A 30 -4.55 -9.69 4.95
N PRO A 31 -5.84 -10.02 4.80
CA PRO A 31 -6.92 -9.32 5.49
C PRO A 31 -6.81 -9.35 7.03
N LYS A 32 -6.05 -10.29 7.61
CA LYS A 32 -5.76 -10.35 9.05
C LYS A 32 -4.59 -9.47 9.48
N ASP A 33 -3.80 -8.96 8.54
CA ASP A 33 -2.75 -7.98 8.82
C ASP A 33 -3.34 -6.57 8.88
N GLU A 34 -4.11 -6.33 9.95
CA GLU A 34 -4.83 -5.09 10.20
C GLU A 34 -3.89 -3.89 10.30
N MET A 35 -2.66 -4.10 10.79
CA MET A 35 -1.68 -3.04 10.94
C MET A 35 -1.17 -2.56 9.59
N THR A 36 -0.75 -3.47 8.71
CA THR A 36 -0.29 -3.10 7.36
C THR A 36 -1.42 -2.50 6.54
N LEU A 37 -2.65 -3.04 6.64
CA LEU A 37 -3.83 -2.47 5.99
C LEU A 37 -4.14 -1.05 6.48
N ARG A 38 -4.01 -0.80 7.78
CA ARG A 38 -4.21 0.53 8.35
C ARG A 38 -3.18 1.51 7.82
N VAL A 39 -1.88 1.17 7.87
CA VAL A 39 -0.81 2.03 7.34
C VAL A 39 -1.03 2.32 5.85
N TRP A 40 -1.43 1.30 5.09
CA TRP A 40 -1.72 1.43 3.66
C TRP A 40 -2.82 2.47 3.38
N ARG A 41 -3.89 2.52 4.19
CA ARG A 41 -4.96 3.53 4.08
C ARG A 41 -4.54 4.90 4.63
N ASP A 42 -3.91 4.92 5.80
CA ASP A 42 -3.49 6.17 6.48
C ASP A 42 -2.46 6.93 5.63
N GLU A 43 -1.61 6.21 4.90
CA GLU A 43 -0.65 6.80 3.95
C GLU A 43 -1.28 7.14 2.58
N GLY A 44 -2.55 6.81 2.35
CA GLY A 44 -3.29 7.10 1.12
C GLY A 44 -2.89 6.25 -0.08
N ILE A 45 -2.27 5.08 0.15
CA ILE A 45 -1.81 4.20 -0.94
C ILE A 45 -3.02 3.51 -1.61
N ASP A 46 -4.13 3.35 -0.89
CA ASP A 46 -5.39 2.78 -1.39
C ASP A 46 -6.05 3.57 -2.52
N ALA A 47 -5.71 4.86 -2.66
CA ALA A 47 -6.16 5.69 -3.77
C ALA A 47 -5.54 5.29 -5.12
N HIS A 48 -4.50 4.46 -5.11
CA HIS A 48 -3.75 4.05 -6.30
C HIS A 48 -4.02 2.60 -6.73
N VAL A 49 -5.05 1.96 -6.19
CA VAL A 49 -5.48 0.63 -6.64
C VAL A 49 -5.88 0.69 -8.11
N LYS A 50 -5.32 -0.21 -8.92
CA LYS A 50 -5.62 -0.27 -10.36
C LYS A 50 -7.12 -0.56 -10.57
N GLY A 51 -7.81 0.37 -11.24
CA GLY A 51 -9.23 0.22 -11.58
C GLY A 51 -10.22 0.89 -10.63
N LYS A 52 -9.73 1.72 -9.70
CA LYS A 52 -10.55 2.65 -8.89
C LYS A 52 -10.69 4.01 -9.58
#